data_AF-A0A5E4CG26-F1
#
_entry.id   AF-A0A5E4CG26-F1
#
_cell.length_a   1.000
_cell.length_b   1.000
_cell.length_c   1.000
_cell.angle_alpha   90.00
_cell.angle_beta   90.00
_cell.angle_gamma   90.00
#
_symmetry.space_group_name_H-M   'P 1'
#
loop_
_entity.id
_entity.type
_entity.pdbx_description
1 polymer ?
#
loop_
_entity_poly.entity_id
_entity_poly.type
_entity_poly.pdbx_seq_one_letter_code
_entity_poly.pdbx_strand_id
1 'polypeptide(L)'
;EIDDSANFDMFTFHNGGVQILCKYPEKVQQFKMELLKGRQVLCELTKIKTSGNVVSINNMKFCQSQLSNNSVSFFLNNLDNSHGSYYVCNLSIFDPPPFEEKILSREYLHIYESQLCCQLKFWLPIGCAAFVIVYTLGCYLIFRFTKKKYGSSVHDPNSDYMFMAAVNAAKKPRLADVTP
;
A
#
# COMPACT_ATOMS: atom_id res chain seq x y z
N GLU A 1 -6.67 -31.16 -30.66
CA GLU A 1 -6.09 -29.88 -30.21
C GLU A 1 -6.64 -28.77 -31.09
N ILE A 2 -7.44 -27.87 -30.51
CA ILE A 2 -7.85 -26.64 -31.20
C ILE A 2 -7.16 -25.51 -30.46
N ASP A 3 -6.05 -25.10 -31.05
CA ASP A 3 -5.29 -23.91 -30.71
C ASP A 3 -6.00 -22.74 -31.41
N ASP A 4 -6.86 -22.05 -30.67
CA ASP A 4 -7.57 -20.85 -31.16
C ASP A 4 -7.66 -19.82 -30.02
N SER A 5 -6.58 -19.71 -29.24
CA SER A 5 -6.34 -18.57 -28.34
C SER A 5 -6.01 -17.35 -29.20
N ALA A 6 -6.98 -16.87 -29.97
CA ALA A 6 -6.95 -15.52 -30.50
C ALA A 6 -6.74 -14.58 -29.30
N ASN A 7 -5.58 -13.91 -29.26
CA ASN A 7 -5.25 -12.83 -28.31
C ASN A 7 -6.29 -11.71 -28.45
N PHE A 8 -7.43 -11.86 -27.79
CA PHE A 8 -8.41 -10.82 -27.60
C PHE A 8 -8.37 -10.49 -26.12
N ASP A 9 -8.00 -9.25 -25.78
CA ASP A 9 -8.06 -8.76 -24.42
C ASP A 9 -9.49 -8.97 -23.89
N MET A 10 -9.66 -9.96 -23.01
CA MET A 10 -10.94 -10.31 -22.41
C MET A 10 -11.39 -9.23 -21.41
N PHE A 11 -10.44 -8.46 -20.87
CA PHE A 11 -10.67 -7.47 -19.83
C PHE A 11 -10.50 -6.04 -20.33
N THR A 12 -11.52 -5.22 -20.06
CA THR A 12 -11.46 -3.76 -20.19
C THR A 12 -11.69 -3.13 -18.82
N PHE A 13 -10.73 -2.36 -18.34
CA PHE A 13 -10.85 -1.68 -17.04
C PHE A 13 -11.57 -0.34 -17.20
N HIS A 14 -12.51 -0.07 -16.29
CA HIS A 14 -13.24 1.21 -16.21
C HIS A 14 -13.17 1.73 -14.77
N ASN A 15 -13.52 3.01 -14.55
CA ASN A 15 -13.42 3.65 -13.24
C ASN A 15 -14.23 2.89 -12.15
N GLY A 16 -13.54 2.05 -11.36
CA GLY A 16 -14.11 1.29 -10.25
C GLY A 16 -14.57 -0.15 -10.58
N GLY A 17 -14.32 -0.66 -11.79
CA GLY A 17 -14.78 -2.00 -12.20
C GLY A 17 -14.00 -2.60 -13.37
N VAL A 18 -14.34 -3.85 -13.71
CA VAL A 18 -13.83 -4.52 -14.91
C VAL A 18 -15.00 -4.99 -15.77
N GLN A 19 -14.88 -4.74 -17.07
CA GLN A 19 -15.74 -5.29 -18.10
C GLN A 19 -15.05 -6.52 -18.71
N ILE A 20 -15.76 -7.63 -18.72
CA ILE A 20 -15.29 -8.91 -19.26
C ILE A 20 -16.07 -9.20 -20.54
N LEU A 21 -15.38 -9.31 -21.67
CA LEU A 21 -15.99 -9.55 -22.98
C LEU A 21 -15.80 -11.01 -23.41
N CYS A 22 -16.89 -11.76 -23.49
CA CYS A 22 -16.92 -13.12 -24.03
C CYS A 22 -17.51 -13.09 -25.45
N LYS A 23 -16.71 -13.39 -26.46
CA LYS A 23 -17.18 -13.45 -27.86
C LYS A 23 -17.70 -14.85 -28.20
N TYR A 24 -18.81 -14.93 -28.91
CA TYR A 24 -19.41 -16.19 -29.32
C TYR A 24 -19.84 -16.12 -30.79
N PRO A 25 -19.88 -17.22 -31.54
CA PRO A 25 -20.19 -17.18 -32.97
C PRO A 25 -21.62 -16.65 -33.24
N GLU A 26 -21.78 -15.72 -34.18
CA GLU A 26 -23.10 -15.13 -34.54
C GLU A 26 -24.15 -16.15 -34.99
N LYS A 27 -23.71 -17.33 -35.42
CA LYS A 27 -24.59 -18.42 -35.86
C LYS A 27 -25.43 -19.03 -34.72
N VAL A 28 -25.04 -18.78 -33.47
CA VAL A 28 -25.67 -19.35 -32.28
C VAL A 28 -26.95 -18.59 -31.94
N GLN A 29 -28.07 -19.30 -31.93
CA GLN A 29 -29.40 -18.74 -31.67
C GLN A 29 -29.82 -18.88 -30.21
N GLN A 30 -29.53 -20.04 -29.61
CA GLN A 30 -29.86 -20.35 -28.21
C GLN A 30 -28.61 -20.84 -27.49
N PHE A 31 -28.29 -20.18 -26.40
CA PHE A 31 -27.10 -20.50 -25.63
C PHE A 31 -27.22 -20.06 -24.18
N LYS A 32 -26.37 -20.65 -23.36
CA LYS A 32 -26.08 -20.23 -21.99
C LYS A 32 -24.63 -19.79 -21.92
N MET A 33 -24.41 -18.62 -21.35
CA MET A 33 -23.09 -18.07 -21.09
C MET A 33 -22.90 -17.96 -19.58
N GLU A 34 -21.83 -18.55 -19.09
CA GLU A 34 -21.45 -18.48 -17.68
C GLU A 34 -20.08 -17.82 -17.54
N LEU A 35 -19.98 -16.90 -16.59
CA LEU A 35 -18.68 -16.38 -16.16
C LEU A 35 -18.27 -17.10 -14.87
N LEU A 36 -17.16 -17.81 -14.94
CA LEU A 36 -16.61 -18.57 -13.82
C LEU A 36 -15.39 -17.84 -13.24
N LYS A 37 -15.31 -17.77 -11.91
CA LYS A 37 -14.08 -17.46 -11.17
C LYS A 37 -13.55 -18.75 -10.56
N GLY A 38 -12.51 -19.31 -11.16
CA GLY A 38 -12.03 -20.66 -10.80
C GLY A 38 -13.11 -21.73 -11.03
N ARG A 39 -13.80 -22.16 -9.96
CA ARG A 39 -14.89 -23.15 -10.00
C ARG A 39 -16.28 -22.57 -9.69
N GLN A 40 -16.35 -21.28 -9.33
CA GLN A 40 -17.60 -20.65 -8.91
C GLN A 40 -18.23 -19.88 -10.07
N VAL A 41 -19.53 -20.09 -10.30
CA VAL A 41 -20.33 -19.30 -11.25
C VAL A 41 -20.61 -17.94 -10.63
N LEU A 42 -20.13 -16.87 -11.28
CA LEU A 42 -20.40 -15.48 -10.88
C LEU A 42 -21.61 -14.89 -11.59
N CYS A 43 -21.75 -15.19 -12.88
CA CYS A 43 -22.79 -14.63 -13.73
C CYS A 43 -23.32 -15.70 -14.66
N GLU A 44 -24.62 -15.68 -14.89
CA GLU A 44 -25.28 -16.56 -15.84
C GLU A 44 -26.22 -15.76 -16.73
N LEU A 45 -26.02 -15.87 -18.04
CA LEU A 45 -26.92 -15.31 -19.04
C LEU A 45 -27.40 -16.44 -19.94
N THR A 46 -28.71 -16.58 -20.07
CA THR A 46 -29.31 -17.54 -20.99
C THR A 46 -30.12 -16.80 -22.05
N LYS A 47 -29.84 -17.08 -23.32
CA LYS A 47 -30.57 -16.54 -24.45
C LYS A 47 -31.43 -17.65 -25.03
N ILE A 48 -32.75 -17.44 -25.00
CA ILE A 48 -33.73 -18.36 -25.58
C ILE A 48 -34.48 -17.62 -26.68
N LYS A 49 -34.57 -18.25 -27.86
CA LYS A 49 -35.31 -17.70 -28.99
C LYS A 49 -36.76 -18.19 -28.93
N THR A 50 -37.59 -17.55 -28.10
CA THR A 50 -39.05 -17.74 -28.12
C THR A 50 -39.67 -16.70 -29.09
N SER A 51 -40.99 -16.68 -29.28
CA SER A 51 -41.68 -15.77 -30.24
C SER A 51 -41.42 -14.27 -30.05
N GLY A 52 -40.73 -13.88 -28.97
CA GLY A 52 -39.85 -12.71 -28.89
C GLY A 52 -38.49 -13.13 -28.33
N ASN A 53 -37.43 -12.37 -28.60
CA ASN A 53 -36.09 -12.62 -28.05
C ASN A 53 -36.13 -12.54 -26.51
N VAL A 54 -36.36 -13.67 -25.83
CA VAL A 54 -36.39 -13.74 -24.36
C VAL A 54 -34.96 -13.98 -23.88
N VAL A 55 -34.34 -12.92 -23.37
CA VAL A 55 -33.05 -13.01 -22.70
C VAL A 55 -33.33 -13.17 -21.21
N SER A 56 -33.12 -14.36 -20.67
CA SER A 56 -33.17 -14.59 -19.23
C SER A 56 -31.81 -14.29 -18.64
N ILE A 57 -31.73 -13.19 -17.92
CA ILE A 57 -30.53 -12.75 -17.25
C ILE A 57 -30.65 -13.14 -15.78
N ASN A 58 -29.88 -14.14 -15.34
CA ASN A 58 -29.82 -14.50 -13.92
C ASN A 58 -28.57 -13.84 -13.32
N ASN A 59 -28.72 -12.57 -12.94
CA ASN A 59 -27.65 -11.81 -12.32
C ASN A 59 -27.58 -12.10 -10.82
N MET A 60 -26.42 -12.54 -10.34
CA MET A 60 -26.08 -12.32 -8.93
C MET A 60 -25.91 -10.81 -8.67
N LYS A 61 -26.13 -10.36 -7.43
CA LYS A 61 -26.14 -8.93 -7.04
C LYS A 61 -24.93 -8.10 -7.51
N PHE A 62 -23.79 -8.73 -7.82
CA PHE A 62 -22.53 -8.09 -8.19
C PHE A 62 -22.22 -8.14 -9.70
N CYS A 63 -23.08 -8.76 -10.50
CA CYS A 63 -22.84 -8.93 -11.92
C CYS A 63 -23.95 -8.31 -12.76
N GLN A 64 -23.56 -7.44 -13.68
CA GLN A 64 -24.46 -6.92 -14.69
C GLN A 64 -24.01 -7.46 -16.05
N SER A 65 -24.85 -8.24 -16.71
CA SER A 65 -24.58 -8.71 -18.07
C SER A 65 -25.29 -7.84 -19.11
N GLN A 66 -24.61 -7.57 -20.21
CA GLN A 66 -25.17 -6.95 -21.41
C GLN A 66 -24.91 -7.86 -22.60
N LEU A 67 -25.97 -8.12 -23.37
CA LEU A 67 -25.91 -8.93 -24.58
C LEU A 67 -25.72 -8.03 -25.80
N SER A 68 -24.76 -8.38 -26.65
CA SER A 68 -24.53 -7.83 -27.98
C SER A 68 -24.69 -8.95 -29.03
N ASN A 69 -24.73 -8.63 -30.32
CA ASN A 69 -25.01 -9.62 -31.37
C ASN A 69 -23.98 -10.77 -31.41
N ASN A 70 -22.70 -10.44 -31.21
CA ASN A 70 -21.56 -11.36 -31.33
C ASN A 70 -20.78 -11.54 -30.00
N SER A 71 -21.29 -10.98 -28.90
CA SER A 71 -20.59 -11.02 -27.62
C SER A 71 -21.50 -10.80 -26.42
N VAL A 72 -21.10 -11.32 -25.27
CA VAL A 72 -21.67 -11.03 -23.97
C VAL A 72 -20.64 -10.25 -23.16
N SER A 73 -21.03 -9.09 -22.64
CA SER A 73 -20.17 -8.32 -21.72
C SER A 73 -20.70 -8.42 -20.31
N PHE A 74 -19.85 -8.84 -19.38
CA PHE A 74 -20.12 -8.88 -17.96
C PHE A 74 -19.41 -7.73 -17.26
N PHE A 75 -20.13 -6.95 -16.49
CA PHE A 75 -19.60 -5.87 -15.67
C PHE A 75 -19.53 -6.34 -14.22
N LEU A 76 -18.31 -6.37 -13.68
CA LEU A 76 -18.06 -6.60 -12.27
C LEU A 76 -17.74 -5.26 -11.62
N ASN A 77 -18.53 -4.90 -10.61
CA ASN A 77 -18.36 -3.68 -9.83
C ASN A 77 -17.79 -4.03 -8.45
N ASN A 78 -17.14 -3.06 -7.79
CA ASN A 78 -16.57 -3.22 -6.45
C ASN A 78 -15.56 -4.37 -6.34
N LEU A 79 -14.60 -4.43 -7.28
CA LEU A 79 -13.52 -5.41 -7.17
C LEU A 79 -12.57 -5.05 -6.03
N ASP A 80 -12.19 -6.09 -5.30
CA ASP A 80 -11.19 -6.03 -4.23
C ASP A 80 -10.02 -6.98 -4.57
N ASN A 81 -8.88 -6.88 -3.89
CA ASN A 81 -7.68 -7.68 -4.16
C ASN A 81 -7.97 -9.21 -4.11
N SER A 82 -8.91 -9.62 -3.27
CA SER A 82 -9.45 -10.99 -3.20
C SER A 82 -10.11 -11.51 -4.50
N HIS A 83 -10.32 -10.63 -5.48
CA HIS A 83 -10.94 -10.96 -6.76
C HIS A 83 -9.92 -11.33 -7.84
N GLY A 84 -8.62 -11.17 -7.59
CA GLY A 84 -7.57 -11.62 -8.51
C GLY A 84 -7.60 -13.15 -8.68
N SER A 85 -8.00 -13.63 -9.86
CA SER A 85 -8.11 -15.06 -10.14
C SER A 85 -8.20 -15.33 -11.65
N TYR A 86 -8.26 -16.61 -12.01
CA TYR A 86 -8.60 -17.04 -13.36
C TYR A 86 -10.11 -16.89 -13.59
N TYR A 87 -10.45 -16.10 -14.60
CA TYR A 87 -11.81 -15.98 -15.09
C TYR A 87 -11.95 -16.80 -16.37
N VAL A 88 -13.07 -17.49 -16.50
CA VAL A 88 -13.37 -18.36 -17.64
C VAL A 88 -14.75 -18.03 -18.19
N CYS A 89 -14.83 -17.78 -19.48
CA CYS A 89 -16.11 -17.69 -20.21
C CYS A 89 -16.50 -19.10 -20.68
N ASN A 90 -17.53 -19.68 -20.08
CA ASN A 90 -18.08 -20.96 -20.49
C ASN A 90 -19.33 -20.74 -21.34
N LEU A 91 -19.35 -21.29 -22.55
CA LEU A 91 -20.46 -21.20 -23.50
C LEU A 91 -21.06 -22.58 -23.72
N SER A 92 -22.34 -22.73 -23.39
CA SER A 92 -23.14 -23.91 -23.74
C SER A 92 -24.10 -23.54 -24.87
N ILE A 93 -23.93 -24.16 -26.04
CA ILE A 93 -24.74 -23.94 -27.24
C ILE A 93 -25.85 -24.99 -27.29
N PHE A 94 -27.10 -24.54 -27.40
CA PHE A 94 -28.26 -25.41 -27.58
C PHE A 94 -28.78 -25.40 -29.03
N ASP A 95 -28.58 -24.28 -29.74
CA ASP A 95 -29.05 -24.07 -31.11
C ASP A 95 -28.02 -23.22 -31.89
N PRO A 96 -27.44 -23.73 -32.99
CA PRO A 96 -27.79 -24.97 -33.70
C PRO A 96 -27.35 -26.26 -32.99
N PRO A 97 -28.10 -27.37 -33.12
CA PRO A 97 -27.63 -28.68 -32.71
C PRO A 97 -26.33 -29.07 -33.44
N PRO A 98 -25.46 -29.89 -32.85
CA PRO A 98 -25.59 -30.58 -31.56
C PRO A 98 -25.37 -29.67 -30.35
N PHE A 99 -25.71 -30.17 -29.15
CA PHE A 99 -25.34 -29.49 -27.91
C PHE A 99 -23.80 -29.51 -27.77
N GLU A 100 -23.22 -28.33 -27.58
CA GLU A 100 -21.77 -28.17 -27.44
C GLU A 100 -21.45 -27.26 -26.26
N GLU A 101 -20.50 -27.68 -25.43
CA GLU A 101 -19.89 -26.84 -24.39
C GLU A 101 -18.49 -26.44 -24.82
N LYS A 102 -18.20 -25.14 -24.80
CA LYS A 102 -16.94 -24.56 -25.23
C LYS A 102 -16.44 -23.56 -24.20
N ILE A 103 -15.17 -23.70 -23.84
CA ILE A 103 -14.45 -22.67 -23.09
C ILE A 103 -13.95 -21.65 -24.12
N LEU A 104 -14.53 -20.46 -24.11
CA LEU A 104 -14.23 -19.42 -25.09
C LEU A 104 -12.92 -18.70 -24.80
N SER A 105 -12.70 -18.40 -23.52
CA SER A 105 -11.53 -17.66 -23.07
C SER A 105 -11.25 -17.95 -21.61
N ARG A 106 -9.95 -17.97 -21.28
CA ARG A 106 -9.46 -18.13 -19.92
C ARG A 106 -8.31 -17.16 -19.73
N GLU A 107 -8.54 -16.14 -18.90
CA GLU A 107 -7.52 -15.15 -18.59
C GLU A 107 -7.45 -14.90 -17.09
N TYR A 108 -6.27 -14.50 -16.64
CA TYR A 108 -6.06 -14.14 -15.25
C TYR A 108 -6.29 -12.64 -15.05
N LEU A 109 -7.21 -12.29 -14.15
CA LEU A 109 -7.45 -10.90 -13.80
C LEU A 109 -6.42 -10.45 -12.76
N HIS A 110 -5.47 -9.63 -13.20
CA HIS A 110 -4.56 -8.94 -12.29
C HIS A 110 -5.20 -7.64 -11.80
N ILE A 111 -5.52 -7.57 -10.51
CA ILE A 111 -5.97 -6.34 -9.85
C ILE A 111 -4.74 -5.68 -9.24
N TYR A 112 -4.30 -4.57 -9.83
CA TYR A 112 -3.20 -3.78 -9.30
C TYR A 112 -3.68 -2.97 -8.08
N GLU A 113 -3.02 -3.15 -6.96
CA GLU A 113 -3.25 -2.38 -5.74
C GLU A 113 -2.74 -0.94 -5.95
N SER A 114 -3.64 0.02 -6.17
CA SER A 114 -3.23 1.38 -6.57
C SER A 114 -3.45 2.49 -5.54
N GLN A 115 -3.83 2.26 -4.27
CA GLN A 115 -4.10 3.45 -3.43
C GLN A 115 -3.84 3.42 -1.93
N LEU A 116 -3.69 2.25 -1.29
CA LEU A 116 -3.58 2.21 0.19
C LEU A 116 -2.16 1.97 0.71
N CYS A 117 -1.25 1.38 -0.09
CA CYS A 117 0.15 1.20 0.31
C CYS A 117 0.87 2.55 0.56
N CYS A 118 0.44 3.62 -0.09
CA CYS A 118 1.09 4.93 0.03
C CYS A 118 0.60 5.74 1.24
N GLN A 119 -0.65 5.57 1.70
CA GLN A 119 -1.18 6.35 2.84
C GLN A 119 -0.42 6.01 4.13
N LEU A 120 -0.25 4.72 4.45
CA LEU A 120 0.46 4.29 5.66
C LEU A 120 1.95 4.70 5.63
N LYS A 121 2.53 4.74 4.42
CA LYS A 121 3.93 5.11 4.19
C LYS A 121 4.19 6.62 4.37
N PHE A 122 3.16 7.47 4.30
CA PHE A 122 3.28 8.91 4.58
C PHE A 122 3.18 9.25 6.07
N TRP A 123 2.47 8.46 6.89
CA TRP A 123 2.37 8.73 8.33
C TRP A 123 3.65 8.41 9.10
N LEU A 124 4.41 7.40 8.66
CA LEU A 124 5.68 7.01 9.27
C LEU A 124 6.74 8.14 9.28
N PRO A 125 7.05 8.82 8.15
CA PRO A 125 8.01 9.92 8.15
C PRO A 125 7.50 11.16 8.90
N ILE A 126 6.19 11.42 8.88
CA ILE A 126 5.58 12.52 9.66
C ILE A 126 5.76 12.29 11.16
N GLY A 127 5.52 11.05 11.64
CA GLY A 127 5.75 10.67 13.03
C GLY A 127 7.21 10.80 13.45
N CYS A 128 8.14 10.33 12.60
CA CYS A 128 9.58 10.46 12.87
C CYS A 128 10.03 11.93 12.94
N ALA A 129 9.56 12.78 12.03
CA ALA A 129 9.91 14.20 12.04
C ALA A 129 9.39 14.92 13.30
N ALA A 130 8.16 14.63 13.72
CA ALA A 130 7.60 15.20 14.94
C ALA A 130 8.40 14.79 16.20
N PHE A 131 8.81 13.54 16.29
CA PHE A 131 9.58 13.05 17.44
C PHE A 131 10.96 13.72 17.56
N VAL A 132 11.65 13.93 16.43
CA VAL A 132 12.94 14.63 16.39
C VAL A 132 12.80 16.09 16.84
N ILE A 133 11.74 16.79 16.42
CA ILE A 133 11.48 18.18 16.83
C ILE A 133 11.23 18.26 18.35
N VAL A 134 10.42 17.36 18.91
CA VAL A 134 10.14 17.33 20.35
C VAL A 134 11.42 17.04 21.15
N TYR A 135 12.23 16.07 20.70
CA TYR A 135 13.48 15.72 21.36
C TYR A 135 14.49 16.89 21.34
N THR A 136 14.67 17.55 20.19
CA THR A 136 15.60 18.68 20.06
C THR A 136 15.16 19.89 20.89
N LEU A 137 13.87 20.21 20.93
CA LEU A 137 13.32 21.26 21.80
C LEU A 137 13.48 20.91 23.30
N GLY A 138 13.23 19.66 23.68
CA GLY A 138 13.45 19.18 25.04
C GLY A 138 14.91 19.31 25.47
N CYS A 139 15.85 18.85 24.64
CA CYS A 139 17.29 18.99 24.89
C CYS A 139 17.72 20.46 25.00
N TYR A 140 17.21 21.33 24.12
CA TYR A 140 17.49 22.77 24.16
C TYR A 140 17.01 23.41 25.46
N LEU A 141 15.78 23.10 25.91
CA LEU A 141 15.24 23.62 27.16
C LEU A 141 16.06 23.15 28.36
N ILE A 142 16.38 21.85 28.45
CA ILE A 142 17.21 21.29 29.52
C ILE A 142 18.56 21.99 29.57
N PHE A 143 19.22 22.16 28.43
CA PHE A 143 20.52 22.84 28.36
C PHE A 143 20.47 24.32 28.77
N ARG A 144 19.38 25.03 28.42
CA ARG A 144 19.18 26.40 28.91
C ARG A 144 18.96 26.44 30.42
N PHE A 145 18.16 25.53 30.96
CA PHE A 145 17.91 25.47 32.40
C PHE A 145 19.16 25.08 33.19
N THR A 146 20.00 24.15 32.70
CA THR A 146 21.26 23.79 33.36
C THR A 146 22.29 24.91 33.29
N LYS A 147 22.41 25.63 32.16
CA LYS A 147 23.25 26.83 32.08
C LYS A 147 22.77 27.96 32.98
N LYS A 148 21.46 28.17 33.09
CA LYS A 148 20.89 29.18 34.01
C LYS A 148 21.11 28.81 35.48
N LYS A 149 21.14 27.52 35.82
CA LYS A 149 21.50 27.03 37.16
C LYS A 149 23.01 27.11 37.45
N TYR A 150 23.88 26.79 36.50
CA TYR A 150 25.34 26.85 36.69
C TYR A 150 25.92 28.27 36.66
N GLY A 151 25.32 29.20 35.91
CA GLY A 151 25.73 30.61 35.89
C GLY A 151 25.46 31.38 37.19
N SER A 152 24.77 30.77 38.16
CA SER A 152 24.55 31.32 39.50
C SER A 152 25.43 30.65 40.57
N SER A 153 26.21 29.63 40.20
CA SER A 153 27.02 28.82 41.11
C SER A 153 28.49 28.84 40.70
N VAL A 154 29.01 30.02 40.37
CA VAL A 154 30.43 30.30 40.52
C VAL A 154 30.59 30.87 41.93
N HIS A 155 30.50 29.97 42.92
CA HIS A 155 31.13 30.25 44.20
C HIS A 155 32.62 30.09 43.91
N ASP A 156 33.33 31.20 43.78
CA ASP A 156 34.77 31.26 43.64
C ASP A 156 35.39 31.01 45.02
N PRO A 157 35.95 29.82 45.31
CA PRO A 157 36.63 29.59 46.57
C PRO A 157 38.13 29.59 46.29
N ASN A 158 38.78 30.66 46.75
CA ASN A 158 40.14 30.58 47.28
C ASN A 158 41.28 30.42 46.25
N SER A 159 41.73 31.53 45.66
CA SER A 159 43.07 31.64 45.05
C SER A 159 44.05 32.56 45.83
N ASP A 160 43.64 33.17 46.93
CA ASP A 160 44.48 34.14 47.69
C ASP A 160 45.24 33.49 48.87
N TYR A 161 45.84 32.32 48.66
CA TYR A 161 46.80 31.76 49.61
C TYR A 161 48.09 31.35 48.91
N MET A 162 48.97 32.34 48.66
CA MET A 162 50.36 32.07 48.30
C MET A 162 51.16 31.74 49.56
N PHE A 163 51.89 30.62 49.53
CA PHE A 163 52.87 30.27 50.54
C PHE A 163 53.99 31.32 50.54
N MET A 164 54.02 32.18 51.57
CA MET A 164 55.17 33.05 51.79
C MET A 164 56.31 32.22 52.37
N ALA A 165 57.39 32.08 51.61
CA ALA A 165 58.61 31.42 52.02
C ALA A 165 59.19 32.07 53.29
N ALA A 166 59.51 31.25 54.30
CA ALA A 166 60.16 31.69 55.52
C ALA A 166 61.54 32.28 55.19
N VAL A 167 61.71 33.58 55.37
CA VAL A 167 63.01 34.26 55.28
C VAL A 167 63.82 33.90 56.52
N ASN A 168 64.98 33.29 56.33
CA ASN A 168 65.90 32.93 57.40
C ASN A 168 66.33 34.17 58.19
N ALA A 169 66.12 34.14 59.50
CA ALA A 169 66.53 35.17 60.44
C ALA A 169 68.03 35.50 60.28
N ALA A 170 68.33 36.78 60.07
CA ALA A 170 69.68 37.29 59.98
C ALA A 170 70.48 36.98 61.27
N LYS A 171 71.62 36.33 61.08
CA LYS A 171 72.59 35.96 62.11
C LYS A 171 73.26 37.23 62.66
N LYS A 172 73.17 37.47 63.98
CA LYS A 172 73.85 38.58 64.68
C LYS A 172 75.36 38.58 64.41
N PRO A 173 76.01 39.73 64.14
CA PRO A 173 77.48 39.79 64.15
C PRO A 173 77.99 39.72 65.59
N ARG A 174 78.89 38.76 65.84
CA ARG A 174 79.65 38.63 67.09
C ARG A 174 80.73 39.72 67.14
N LEU A 175 80.77 40.42 68.26
CA LEU A 175 81.86 41.28 68.72
C LEU A 175 83.17 40.50 68.86
N ALA A 176 84.26 41.11 68.40
CA ALA A 176 85.64 40.97 68.84
C ALA A 176 86.42 42.12 68.15
N ASP A 177 87.32 42.90 68.75
CA ASP A 177 87.88 42.99 70.09
C ASP A 177 88.86 44.19 70.10
N VAL A 178 89.31 44.54 71.30
CA VAL A 178 90.56 45.24 71.66
C VAL A 178 90.50 46.75 71.93
N THR A 179 90.46 47.06 73.23
CA THR A 179 91.06 48.23 73.87
C THR A 179 92.43 47.81 74.46
N PRO A 180 93.45 48.69 74.53
CA PRO A 180 94.62 48.49 75.40
C PRO A 180 94.30 48.73 76.89
#